data_AF-A0A3M0ZAL8-F1
#
_entry.id   AF-A0A3M0ZAL8-F1
#
_cell.length_a   1.000
_cell.length_b   1.000
_cell.length_c   1.000
_cell.angle_alpha   90.00
_cell.angle_beta   90.00
_cell.angle_gamma   90.00
#
_symmetry.space_group_name_H-M   'P 1'
#
loop_
_entity.id
_entity.type
_entity.pdbx_description
1 polymer ?
#
loop_
_entity_poly.entity_id
_entity_poly.type
_entity_poly.pdbx_seq_one_letter_code
_entity_poly.pdbx_strand_id
1 'polypeptide(L)'
;MRNRPDHYAERKVRLCTLDPKGEMHIVIGCPDSVDTLKTFIEPEGCFSPGVASFGVYFWVFDDTTRMFYAPTLNTPPPQRGLSEEGYLIPWSEWEAGCCRIRSEYSQTKMAQNEYLGVRIDCTASCPRSIRLYIAIRPMGPAGWPIHNLEILDRQIVMIDGKPVLTCTPQADAAGALAEDRIGEFAMLGTVPPAQSAQSAGTCSGALVYNLNIIPENPAKIELLAPILPGRRAAPHDWDDHSWFRQDRADLSPENRKGVKQPIPSISECRSLSFARLRAQSHSEWRQFCGSSRLQAPDIHWRQASNAIPAHIGMCFNDGELDLAVMTINRFTRDAVFMVHCLQMKGCFEWSRKAIARILEKPFSGRVKPEADNPGQV
;
A
#
# COMPACT_ATOMS: atom_id res chain seq x y z
N MET A 1 22.85 21.54 -35.06
CA MET A 1 21.49 22.03 -35.32
C MET A 1 20.71 22.06 -34.02
N ARG A 2 20.23 23.27 -33.67
CA ARG A 2 19.12 23.61 -32.76
C ARG A 2 19.21 23.16 -31.29
N ASN A 3 19.81 24.05 -30.50
CA ASN A 3 19.34 24.45 -29.18
C ASN A 3 17.80 24.43 -29.12
N ARG A 4 17.23 23.63 -28.22
CA ARG A 4 15.89 23.86 -27.67
C ARG A 4 16.10 24.51 -26.30
N PRO A 5 15.34 25.57 -25.94
CA PRO A 5 15.56 26.26 -24.69
C PRO A 5 15.14 25.41 -23.49
N ASP A 6 15.96 25.46 -22.44
CA ASP A 6 15.82 24.85 -21.12
C ASP A 6 14.61 25.38 -20.31
N HIS A 7 13.39 25.25 -20.84
CA HIS A 7 12.17 25.46 -20.04
C HIS A 7 11.62 24.18 -19.40
N TYR A 8 12.24 23.02 -19.69
CA TYR A 8 11.85 21.71 -19.12
C TYR A 8 12.58 21.36 -17.83
N ALA A 9 13.82 21.85 -17.63
CA ALA A 9 14.64 21.48 -16.48
C ALA A 9 14.13 22.11 -15.16
N GLU A 10 13.75 23.38 -15.16
CA GLU A 10 13.25 24.06 -13.95
C GLU A 10 11.85 23.60 -13.51
N ARG A 11 11.01 23.10 -14.45
CA ARG A 11 9.67 22.57 -14.13
C ARG A 11 9.70 21.14 -13.57
N LYS A 12 10.65 20.30 -14.00
CA LYS A 12 10.79 18.91 -13.49
C LYS A 12 11.21 18.89 -12.02
N VAL A 13 11.97 19.89 -11.58
CA VAL A 13 12.44 20.03 -10.20
C VAL A 13 11.29 20.33 -9.21
N ARG A 14 10.17 20.93 -9.64
CA ARG A 14 9.07 21.29 -8.73
C ARG A 14 8.08 20.16 -8.41
N LEU A 15 7.94 19.15 -9.26
CA LEU A 15 7.03 18.01 -9.02
C LEU A 15 7.75 16.82 -8.36
N CYS A 16 9.07 16.66 -8.57
CA CYS A 16 9.86 15.65 -7.87
C CYS A 16 9.83 15.75 -6.33
N THR A 17 9.40 16.89 -5.77
CA THR A 17 9.34 17.09 -4.32
C THR A 17 8.07 16.51 -3.67
N LEU A 18 7.07 16.13 -4.46
CA LEU A 18 5.85 15.44 -4.00
C LEU A 18 5.86 13.93 -4.25
N ASP A 19 6.92 13.44 -4.88
CA ASP A 19 7.10 12.02 -5.16
C ASP A 19 7.41 11.26 -3.86
N PRO A 20 7.07 9.95 -3.79
CA PRO A 20 7.36 9.16 -2.61
C PRO A 20 8.89 9.09 -2.45
N LYS A 21 9.38 9.11 -1.21
CA LYS A 21 10.83 9.07 -0.98
C LYS A 21 11.42 7.70 -1.33
N GLY A 22 10.66 6.62 -1.16
CA GLY A 22 11.10 5.26 -1.49
C GLY A 22 12.25 4.77 -0.61
N GLU A 23 12.40 5.33 0.59
CA GLU A 23 13.47 4.95 1.53
C GLU A 23 13.12 3.67 2.31
N MET A 24 11.83 3.42 2.51
CA MET A 24 11.31 2.31 3.30
C MET A 24 9.89 2.00 2.84
N HIS A 25 9.50 0.72 2.86
CA HIS A 25 8.11 0.34 2.64
C HIS A 25 7.64 -0.57 3.77
N ILE A 26 6.40 -0.38 4.21
CA ILE A 26 5.66 -1.37 4.98
C ILE A 26 4.77 -2.11 4.00
N VAL A 27 4.92 -3.42 3.94
CA VAL A 27 4.09 -4.27 3.09
C VAL A 27 3.03 -4.96 3.93
N ILE A 28 1.77 -4.86 3.50
CA ILE A 28 0.63 -5.52 4.15
C ILE A 28 -0.18 -6.31 3.14
N GLY A 29 -0.89 -7.32 3.62
CA GLY A 29 -1.68 -8.21 2.79
C GLY A 29 -2.33 -9.31 3.60
N CYS A 30 -3.00 -10.24 2.90
CA CYS A 30 -3.43 -11.49 3.53
C CYS A 30 -2.23 -12.45 3.59
N PRO A 31 -2.03 -13.21 4.68
CA PRO A 31 -1.01 -14.26 4.71
C PRO A 31 -1.18 -15.20 3.52
N ASP A 32 -0.08 -15.57 2.87
CA ASP A 32 -0.07 -16.50 1.71
C ASP A 32 -0.74 -15.96 0.43
N SER A 33 -1.13 -14.68 0.41
CA SER A 33 -1.51 -14.01 -0.83
C SER A 33 -0.31 -13.86 -1.77
N VAL A 34 -0.57 -13.89 -3.08
CA VAL A 34 0.49 -13.63 -4.06
C VAL A 34 1.00 -12.20 -3.91
N ASP A 35 2.30 -12.00 -4.17
CA ASP A 35 2.98 -10.73 -3.94
C ASP A 35 2.30 -9.52 -4.60
N THR A 36 1.78 -9.71 -5.82
CA THR A 36 1.10 -8.64 -6.55
C THR A 36 -0.17 -8.13 -5.86
N LEU A 37 -0.76 -8.90 -4.94
CA LEU A 37 -1.91 -8.46 -4.13
C LEU A 37 -1.51 -7.68 -2.88
N LYS A 38 -0.23 -7.60 -2.53
CA LYS A 38 0.20 -6.92 -1.30
C LYS A 38 0.25 -5.40 -1.52
N THR A 39 -0.20 -4.66 -0.51
CA THR A 39 -0.17 -3.19 -0.51
C THR A 39 1.17 -2.69 0.02
N PHE A 40 1.74 -1.72 -0.68
CA PHE A 40 2.98 -1.03 -0.28
C PHE A 40 2.64 0.34 0.29
N ILE A 41 3.13 0.64 1.48
CA ILE A 41 2.88 1.88 2.22
C ILE A 41 4.23 2.52 2.58
N GLU A 42 4.36 3.81 2.30
CA GLU A 42 5.54 4.60 2.67
C GLU A 42 5.41 5.13 4.11
N PRO A 43 6.53 5.51 4.75
CA PRO A 43 6.52 6.23 6.03
C PRO A 43 5.62 7.46 6.01
N GLU A 44 5.55 8.16 4.88
CA GLU A 44 4.69 9.32 4.63
C GLU A 44 3.18 9.01 4.58
N GLY A 45 2.81 7.73 4.56
CA GLY A 45 1.42 7.28 4.46
C GLY A 45 0.86 7.22 3.04
N CYS A 46 1.64 7.60 2.02
CA CYS A 46 1.22 7.29 0.65
C CYS A 46 1.33 5.78 0.38
N PHE A 47 0.45 5.24 -0.46
CA PHE A 47 0.36 3.80 -0.66
C PHE A 47 -0.05 3.41 -2.09
N SER A 48 0.18 2.14 -2.43
CA SER A 48 -0.33 1.51 -3.65
C SER A 48 -1.10 0.22 -3.32
N PRO A 49 -2.41 0.12 -3.62
CA PRO A 49 -3.23 -1.06 -3.34
C PRO A 49 -2.94 -2.18 -4.35
N GLY A 50 -1.91 -2.96 -4.06
CA GLY A 50 -1.36 -3.97 -4.97
C GLY A 50 -0.22 -3.44 -5.84
N VAL A 51 0.58 -4.36 -6.36
CA VAL A 51 1.72 -4.05 -7.21
C VAL A 51 1.24 -3.69 -8.61
N ALA A 52 1.87 -2.68 -9.21
CA ALA A 52 1.46 -2.13 -10.49
C ALA A 52 0.02 -1.59 -10.45
N SER A 53 -0.37 -0.93 -9.37
CA SER A 53 -1.69 -0.29 -9.24
C SER A 53 -1.61 1.21 -9.55
N PHE A 54 -1.74 2.06 -8.54
CA PHE A 54 -1.66 3.52 -8.59
C PHE A 54 -1.19 4.00 -7.22
N GLY A 55 -0.69 5.23 -7.12
CA GLY A 55 -0.37 5.85 -5.84
C GLY A 55 -1.52 6.68 -5.30
N VAL A 56 -1.71 6.62 -3.99
CA VAL A 56 -2.61 7.50 -3.22
C VAL A 56 -1.78 8.32 -2.25
N TYR A 57 -1.95 9.64 -2.27
CA TYR A 57 -1.19 10.60 -1.46
C TYR A 57 -2.13 11.48 -0.64
N PHE A 58 -1.65 11.93 0.52
CA PHE A 58 -2.36 12.85 1.40
C PHE A 58 -1.62 14.17 1.49
N TRP A 59 -2.26 15.26 1.08
CA TRP A 59 -1.70 16.61 1.17
C TRP A 59 -2.71 17.57 1.81
N VAL A 60 -2.21 18.62 2.44
CA VAL A 60 -3.03 19.61 3.13
C VAL A 60 -2.76 20.99 2.58
N PHE A 61 -3.81 21.73 2.24
CA PHE A 61 -3.76 23.16 2.02
C PHE A 61 -4.49 23.86 3.17
N ASP A 62 -3.79 24.66 3.96
CA ASP A 62 -4.39 25.46 5.04
C ASP A 62 -4.99 26.74 4.44
N ASP A 63 -6.32 26.84 4.44
CA ASP A 63 -7.03 28.00 3.88
C ASP A 63 -6.81 29.28 4.70
N THR A 64 -6.44 29.14 5.98
CA THR A 64 -6.20 30.26 6.90
C THR A 64 -4.84 30.90 6.64
N THR A 65 -3.79 30.08 6.51
CA THR A 65 -2.42 30.56 6.28
C THR A 65 -2.04 30.61 4.79
N ARG A 66 -2.87 30.02 3.92
CA ARG A 66 -2.61 29.84 2.48
C ARG A 66 -1.34 29.02 2.22
N MET A 67 -1.01 28.12 3.14
CA MET A 67 0.18 27.26 3.07
C MET A 67 -0.17 25.85 2.62
N PHE A 68 0.70 25.27 1.81
CA PHE A 68 0.62 23.86 1.40
C PHE A 68 1.60 23.01 2.22
N TYR A 69 1.12 21.84 2.65
CA TYR A 69 1.88 20.87 3.41
C TYR A 69 1.77 19.49 2.75
N ALA A 70 2.90 18.80 2.68
CA ALA A 70 2.99 17.40 2.30
C ALA A 70 4.05 16.71 3.16
N PRO A 71 3.89 15.42 3.49
CA PRO A 71 4.85 14.68 4.32
C PRO A 71 6.22 14.47 3.64
N THR A 72 6.31 14.75 2.33
CA THR A 72 7.55 14.75 1.54
C THR A 72 8.25 16.11 1.53
N LEU A 73 7.62 17.18 2.04
CA LEU A 73 8.11 18.56 1.97
C LEU A 73 8.43 19.13 3.35
N ASN A 74 9.72 19.29 3.68
CA ASN A 74 10.19 20.12 4.80
C ASN A 74 9.40 19.95 6.13
N THR A 75 8.84 18.77 6.38
CA THR A 75 8.20 18.39 7.64
C THR A 75 9.19 17.60 8.48
N PRO A 76 9.03 17.59 9.83
CA PRO A 76 9.64 16.56 10.65
C PRO A 76 9.34 15.16 10.07
N PRO A 77 10.24 14.18 10.24
CA PRO A 77 9.99 12.83 9.77
C PRO A 77 8.65 12.29 10.29
N PRO A 78 7.81 11.69 9.42
CA PRO A 78 6.56 11.07 9.84
C PRO A 78 6.79 10.03 10.95
N GLN A 79 5.88 10.02 11.93
CA GLN A 79 5.80 8.93 12.89
C GLN A 79 5.08 7.75 12.26
N ARG A 80 5.44 6.54 12.68
CA ARG A 80 4.83 5.32 12.19
C ARG A 80 4.86 4.23 13.25
N GLY A 81 3.97 3.26 13.11
CA GLY A 81 3.94 2.11 13.99
C GLY A 81 2.96 1.06 13.51
N LEU A 82 2.78 0.04 14.35
CA LEU A 82 1.80 -1.02 14.18
C LEU A 82 0.66 -0.85 15.19
N SER A 83 -0.32 -1.75 15.15
CA SER A 83 -1.33 -1.85 16.21
C SER A 83 -0.67 -2.12 17.57
N GLU A 84 -1.41 -1.89 18.66
CA GLU A 84 -0.90 -2.15 20.01
C GLU A 84 -0.40 -3.59 20.18
N GLU A 85 -1.08 -4.55 19.53
CA GLU A 85 -0.72 -5.96 19.51
C GLU A 85 0.50 -6.27 18.62
N GLY A 86 0.91 -5.35 17.75
CA GLY A 86 1.99 -5.57 16.79
C GLY A 86 1.58 -6.35 15.53
N TYR A 87 0.28 -6.38 15.20
CA TYR A 87 -0.17 -6.94 13.93
C TYR A 87 0.17 -5.99 12.77
N LEU A 88 0.18 -6.52 11.54
CA LEU A 88 0.40 -5.74 10.30
C LEU A 88 -0.84 -4.90 9.93
N ILE A 89 -1.22 -4.04 10.87
CA ILE A 89 -2.19 -2.97 10.76
C ILE A 89 -1.41 -1.69 11.07
N PRO A 90 -0.64 -1.17 10.10
CA PRO A 90 0.24 -0.05 10.34
C PRO A 90 -0.54 1.26 10.43
N TRP A 91 0.13 2.26 10.96
CA TRP A 91 -0.31 3.64 10.89
C TRP A 91 0.88 4.56 10.59
N SER A 92 0.58 5.69 9.97
CA SER A 92 1.50 6.81 9.72
C SER A 92 0.87 8.11 10.19
N GLU A 93 1.67 9.01 10.74
CA GLU A 93 1.24 10.29 11.29
C GLU A 93 2.26 11.39 10.96
N TRP A 94 1.76 12.53 10.48
CA TRP A 94 2.59 13.70 10.17
C TRP A 94 1.85 15.01 10.46
N GLU A 95 2.60 16.11 10.52
CA GLU A 95 2.10 17.42 10.91
C GLU A 95 1.98 18.37 9.71
N ALA A 96 0.86 19.10 9.66
CA ALA A 96 0.54 20.15 8.70
C ALA A 96 0.26 21.45 9.46
N GLY A 97 1.31 22.14 9.91
CA GLY A 97 1.19 23.31 10.78
C GLY A 97 0.59 22.92 12.14
N CYS A 98 -0.60 23.44 12.46
CA CYS A 98 -1.31 23.08 13.69
C CYS A 98 -2.19 21.82 13.57
N CYS A 99 -2.29 21.27 12.36
CA CYS A 99 -3.05 20.05 12.08
C CYS A 99 -2.14 18.82 12.13
N ARG A 100 -2.72 17.68 12.45
CA ARG A 100 -2.07 16.38 12.44
C ARG A 100 -2.92 15.39 11.68
N ILE A 101 -2.30 14.72 10.73
CA ILE A 101 -2.94 13.79 9.80
C ILE A 101 -2.43 12.39 10.13
N ARG A 102 -3.33 11.52 10.58
CA ARG A 102 -3.02 10.13 10.93
C ARG A 102 -3.78 9.20 10.00
N SER A 103 -3.08 8.25 9.38
CA SER A 103 -3.67 7.23 8.53
C SER A 103 -3.42 5.84 9.13
N GLU A 104 -4.46 5.01 9.29
CA GLU A 104 -4.39 3.61 9.73
C GLU A 104 -4.82 2.70 8.56
N TYR A 105 -4.08 1.61 8.32
CA TYR A 105 -4.28 0.75 7.16
C TYR A 105 -4.63 -0.67 7.58
N SER A 106 -5.50 -1.32 6.81
CA SER A 106 -5.86 -2.71 7.03
C SER A 106 -6.20 -3.38 5.71
N GLN A 107 -5.56 -4.50 5.40
CA GLN A 107 -5.89 -5.32 4.25
C GLN A 107 -6.43 -6.68 4.69
N THR A 108 -7.47 -7.15 4.00
CA THR A 108 -8.08 -8.45 4.23
C THR A 108 -8.91 -8.89 3.03
N LYS A 109 -9.32 -10.17 3.01
CA LYS A 109 -10.20 -10.73 2.00
C LYS A 109 -11.67 -10.56 2.41
N MET A 110 -12.46 -9.95 1.52
CA MET A 110 -13.91 -9.87 1.67
C MET A 110 -14.59 -10.49 0.46
N ALA A 111 -15.44 -11.48 0.70
CA ALA A 111 -16.05 -12.28 -0.36
C ALA A 111 -14.96 -12.85 -1.32
N GLN A 112 -14.94 -12.41 -2.58
CA GLN A 112 -14.02 -12.90 -3.60
C GLN A 112 -12.83 -11.97 -3.88
N ASN A 113 -12.77 -10.79 -3.25
CA ASN A 113 -11.72 -9.79 -3.49
C ASN A 113 -10.89 -9.57 -2.22
N GLU A 114 -9.64 -9.17 -2.40
CA GLU A 114 -8.89 -8.49 -1.35
C GLU A 114 -9.19 -6.99 -1.36
N TYR A 115 -9.29 -6.40 -0.18
CA TYR A 115 -9.56 -4.99 0.01
C TYR A 115 -8.56 -4.38 0.98
N LEU A 116 -8.06 -3.20 0.62
CA LEU A 116 -7.41 -2.29 1.54
C LEU A 116 -8.45 -1.29 2.08
N GLY A 117 -8.49 -1.15 3.39
CA GLY A 117 -9.15 -0.05 4.08
C GLY A 117 -8.12 0.93 4.65
N VAL A 118 -8.42 2.22 4.55
CA VAL A 118 -7.63 3.28 5.17
C VAL A 118 -8.56 4.19 5.97
N ARG A 119 -8.24 4.46 7.24
CA ARG A 119 -8.89 5.53 8.01
C ARG A 119 -7.94 6.68 8.19
N ILE A 120 -8.40 7.87 7.85
CA ILE A 120 -7.67 9.12 7.98
C ILE A 120 -8.36 9.93 9.07
N ASP A 121 -7.64 10.18 10.16
CA ASP A 121 -8.07 11.02 11.25
C ASP A 121 -7.31 12.36 11.17
N CYS A 122 -8.05 13.48 11.11
CA CYS A 122 -7.49 14.82 11.07
C CYS A 122 -7.82 15.55 12.38
N THR A 123 -6.78 15.93 13.11
CA THR A 123 -6.88 16.67 14.39
C THR A 123 -6.20 18.02 14.26
N ALA A 124 -6.56 19.00 15.09
CA ALA A 124 -5.88 20.29 15.14
C ALA A 124 -5.76 20.77 16.59
N SER A 125 -4.66 21.47 16.91
CA SER A 125 -4.45 22.07 18.25
C SER A 125 -5.21 23.38 18.45
N CYS A 126 -5.74 23.97 17.37
CA CYS A 126 -6.61 25.15 17.39
C CYS A 126 -7.60 25.08 16.22
N PRO A 127 -8.72 25.83 16.25
CA PRO A 127 -9.64 25.92 15.12
C PRO A 127 -8.91 26.21 13.80
N ARG A 128 -9.19 25.40 12.78
CA ARG A 128 -8.50 25.49 11.49
C ARG A 128 -9.40 25.07 10.33
N SER A 129 -9.38 25.87 9.27
CA SER A 129 -9.97 25.51 7.98
C SER A 129 -8.89 25.00 7.04
N ILE A 130 -9.00 23.75 6.58
CA ILE A 130 -8.05 23.11 5.68
C ILE A 130 -8.77 22.43 4.51
N ARG A 131 -8.02 22.17 3.45
CA ARG A 131 -8.40 21.23 2.39
C ARG A 131 -7.47 20.03 2.44
N LEU A 132 -8.03 18.86 2.70
CA LEU A 132 -7.31 17.59 2.56
C LEU A 132 -7.48 17.08 1.14
N TYR A 133 -6.37 16.93 0.44
CA TYR A 133 -6.30 16.29 -0.87
C TYR A 133 -5.95 14.82 -0.69
N ILE A 134 -6.79 13.95 -1.25
CA ILE A 134 -6.50 12.55 -1.48
C ILE A 134 -6.19 12.43 -2.96
N ALA A 135 -4.91 12.56 -3.30
CA ALA A 135 -4.45 12.59 -4.68
C ALA A 135 -4.20 11.18 -5.20
N ILE A 136 -4.69 10.91 -6.42
CA ILE A 136 -4.53 9.68 -7.18
C ILE A 136 -3.54 9.95 -8.30
N ARG A 137 -2.44 9.20 -8.35
CA ARG A 137 -1.34 9.40 -9.30
C ARG A 137 -0.90 8.07 -9.91
N PRO A 138 -0.32 8.07 -11.13
CA PRO A 138 0.29 6.88 -11.70
C PRO A 138 1.58 6.51 -10.97
N MET A 139 2.26 7.51 -10.39
CA MET A 139 3.38 7.34 -9.46
C MET A 139 2.87 6.89 -8.09
N GLY A 140 3.58 5.99 -7.44
CA GLY A 140 3.27 5.44 -6.12
C GLY A 140 4.32 4.42 -5.68
N PRO A 141 4.27 3.91 -4.44
CA PRO A 141 5.22 2.91 -3.95
C PRO A 141 5.26 1.65 -4.83
N ALA A 142 4.13 1.32 -5.45
CA ALA A 142 4.03 0.30 -6.49
C ALA A 142 3.06 0.73 -7.60
N GLY A 143 3.20 1.98 -8.06
CA GLY A 143 2.33 2.61 -9.06
C GLY A 143 2.47 2.02 -10.47
N TRP A 144 1.52 2.37 -11.34
CA TRP A 144 1.47 1.96 -12.74
C TRP A 144 0.76 3.01 -13.60
N PRO A 145 0.96 3.02 -14.93
CA PRO A 145 0.19 3.82 -15.85
C PRO A 145 -1.33 3.84 -15.60
N ILE A 146 -1.90 5.06 -15.53
CA ILE A 146 -3.34 5.32 -15.47
C ILE A 146 -3.76 5.95 -16.80
N HIS A 147 -4.49 5.19 -17.63
CA HIS A 147 -4.87 5.64 -18.97
C HIS A 147 -6.18 6.40 -18.95
N ASN A 148 -7.14 5.95 -18.14
CA ASN A 148 -8.40 6.66 -17.91
C ASN A 148 -8.63 6.81 -16.41
N LEU A 149 -8.95 8.03 -15.98
CA LEU A 149 -9.34 8.34 -14.61
C LEU A 149 -10.69 9.05 -14.65
N GLU A 150 -11.64 8.58 -13.86
CA GLU A 150 -12.96 9.18 -13.72
C GLU A 150 -13.37 9.16 -12.24
N ILE A 151 -13.96 10.26 -11.77
CA ILE A 151 -14.47 10.36 -10.41
C ILE A 151 -15.99 10.49 -10.45
N LEU A 152 -16.68 9.44 -10.02
CA LEU A 152 -18.13 9.38 -9.97
C LEU A 152 -18.64 9.89 -8.63
N ASP A 153 -19.60 10.79 -8.67
CA ASP A 153 -20.30 11.35 -7.52
C ASP A 153 -19.35 11.83 -6.41
N ARG A 154 -18.12 12.27 -6.71
CA ARG A 154 -17.09 12.65 -5.71
C ARG A 154 -16.84 11.58 -4.63
N GLN A 155 -17.15 10.32 -4.93
CA GLN A 155 -17.10 9.22 -3.97
C GLN A 155 -16.36 7.99 -4.51
N ILE A 156 -16.46 7.73 -5.80
CA ILE A 156 -15.89 6.54 -6.44
C ILE A 156 -14.84 7.00 -7.44
N VAL A 157 -13.63 6.46 -7.33
CA VAL A 157 -12.59 6.62 -8.34
C VAL A 157 -12.60 5.40 -9.24
N MET A 158 -12.69 5.66 -10.53
CA MET A 158 -12.64 4.67 -11.60
C MET A 158 -11.30 4.82 -12.32
N ILE A 159 -10.56 3.73 -12.45
CA ILE A 159 -9.36 3.65 -13.30
C ILE A 159 -9.59 2.60 -14.36
N ASP A 160 -9.37 2.97 -15.62
CA ASP A 160 -9.56 2.11 -16.79
C ASP A 160 -10.93 1.39 -16.79
N GLY A 161 -11.97 2.13 -16.36
CA GLY A 161 -13.36 1.65 -16.29
C GLY A 161 -13.69 0.75 -15.11
N LYS A 162 -12.82 0.66 -14.10
CA LYS A 162 -13.00 -0.23 -12.93
C LYS A 162 -13.01 0.58 -11.63
N PRO A 163 -13.90 0.29 -10.68
CA PRO A 163 -13.90 0.95 -9.38
C PRO A 163 -12.65 0.52 -8.59
N VAL A 164 -11.80 1.48 -8.25
CA VAL A 164 -10.52 1.23 -7.58
C VAL A 164 -10.41 1.85 -6.19
N LEU A 165 -11.22 2.86 -5.89
CA LEU A 165 -11.22 3.53 -4.60
C LEU A 165 -12.64 4.05 -4.33
N THR A 166 -13.12 3.87 -3.11
CA THR A 166 -14.32 4.51 -2.60
C THR A 166 -14.00 5.27 -1.34
N CYS A 167 -14.72 6.35 -1.08
CA CYS A 167 -14.52 7.16 0.11
C CYS A 167 -15.82 7.43 0.89
N THR A 168 -15.69 7.58 2.21
CA THR A 168 -16.77 7.96 3.12
C THR A 168 -16.24 8.95 4.15
N PRO A 169 -16.81 10.15 4.32
CA PRO A 169 -17.93 10.69 3.54
C PRO A 169 -17.54 10.99 2.08
N GLN A 170 -18.53 11.36 1.26
CA GLN A 170 -18.30 11.91 -0.08
C GLN A 170 -17.40 13.16 0.02
N ALA A 171 -16.51 13.35 -0.94
CA ALA A 171 -15.66 14.53 -1.01
C ALA A 171 -16.45 15.78 -1.41
N ASP A 172 -16.01 16.95 -0.94
CA ASP A 172 -16.63 18.24 -1.25
C ASP A 172 -16.37 18.67 -2.70
N ALA A 173 -15.18 18.34 -3.21
CA ALA A 173 -14.80 18.54 -4.59
C ALA A 173 -13.96 17.36 -5.10
N ALA A 174 -13.89 17.22 -6.42
CA ALA A 174 -13.03 16.25 -7.07
C ALA A 174 -12.61 16.76 -8.44
N GLY A 175 -11.53 16.22 -8.99
CA GLY A 175 -11.09 16.56 -10.34
C GLY A 175 -10.04 15.60 -10.87
N ALA A 176 -9.93 15.53 -12.20
CA ALA A 176 -9.01 14.68 -12.94
C ALA A 176 -8.28 15.48 -14.03
N LEU A 177 -7.09 15.02 -14.39
CA LEU A 177 -6.18 15.60 -15.38
C LEU A 177 -5.56 14.47 -16.21
N ALA A 178 -5.27 14.76 -17.48
CA ALA A 178 -4.58 13.83 -18.38
C ALA A 178 -3.07 13.72 -18.09
N GLU A 179 -2.54 14.61 -17.25
CA GLU A 179 -1.13 14.67 -16.87
C GLU A 179 -0.99 14.55 -15.35
N ASP A 180 0.16 14.04 -14.89
CA ASP A 180 0.47 13.91 -13.46
C ASP A 180 0.89 15.25 -12.86
N ARG A 181 -0.09 16.14 -12.71
CA ARG A 181 0.09 17.54 -12.29
C ARG A 181 -0.88 17.97 -11.21
N ILE A 182 -1.60 17.03 -10.59
CA ILE A 182 -2.57 17.33 -9.54
C ILE A 182 -1.96 18.06 -8.34
N GLY A 183 -0.67 17.85 -8.07
CA GLY A 183 0.09 18.59 -7.05
C GLY A 183 0.10 20.10 -7.27
N GLU A 184 0.10 20.58 -8.52
CA GLU A 184 0.07 22.02 -8.82
C GLU A 184 -1.25 22.67 -8.38
N PHE A 185 -2.36 21.94 -8.55
CA PHE A 185 -3.67 22.40 -8.10
C PHE A 185 -3.76 22.39 -6.57
N ALA A 186 -3.24 21.34 -5.93
CA ALA A 186 -3.21 21.22 -4.48
C ALA A 186 -2.36 22.33 -3.82
N MET A 187 -1.20 22.65 -4.38
CA MET A 187 -0.34 23.76 -3.93
C MET A 187 -1.02 25.13 -4.02
N LEU A 188 -1.98 25.29 -4.94
CA LEU A 188 -2.77 26.53 -5.09
C LEU A 188 -4.07 26.52 -4.29
N GLY A 189 -4.40 25.41 -3.62
CA GLY A 189 -5.68 25.24 -2.93
C GLY A 189 -6.85 25.17 -3.92
N THR A 190 -6.66 24.61 -5.12
CA THR A 190 -7.67 24.52 -6.18
C THR A 190 -7.90 23.08 -6.62
N VAL A 191 -8.96 22.85 -7.39
CA VAL A 191 -9.32 21.52 -7.92
C VAL A 191 -9.53 21.63 -9.43
N PRO A 192 -9.04 20.68 -10.25
CA PRO A 192 -9.33 20.65 -11.67
C PRO A 192 -10.85 20.61 -11.93
N PRO A 193 -11.36 21.30 -12.95
CA PRO A 193 -12.80 21.34 -13.22
C PRO A 193 -13.34 20.04 -13.84
N ALA A 194 -12.51 19.31 -14.59
CA ALA A 194 -12.92 18.06 -15.23
C ALA A 194 -12.99 16.92 -14.21
N GLN A 195 -14.04 16.09 -14.27
CA GLN A 195 -14.19 14.89 -13.43
C GLN A 195 -13.58 13.63 -14.04
N SER A 196 -13.21 13.70 -15.31
CA SER A 196 -12.58 12.60 -16.03
C SER A 196 -11.45 13.08 -16.94
N ALA A 197 -10.50 12.19 -17.21
CA ALA A 197 -9.39 12.46 -18.11
C ALA A 197 -8.83 11.16 -18.70
N GLN A 198 -8.32 11.26 -19.93
CA GLN A 198 -7.67 10.17 -20.66
C GLN A 198 -6.26 10.58 -21.11
N SER A 199 -5.32 9.65 -21.07
CA SER A 199 -3.93 9.86 -21.47
C SER A 199 -3.23 8.55 -21.86
N ALA A 200 -1.94 8.63 -22.19
CA ALA A 200 -1.08 7.48 -22.44
C ALA A 200 -0.53 6.82 -21.15
N GLY A 201 -1.19 7.01 -19.99
CA GLY A 201 -0.77 6.42 -18.72
C GLY A 201 -0.42 7.43 -17.62
N THR A 202 -0.64 8.72 -17.84
CA THR A 202 -0.24 9.81 -16.95
C THR A 202 -1.40 10.48 -16.23
N CYS A 203 -2.60 9.93 -16.25
CA CYS A 203 -3.74 10.59 -15.63
C CYS A 203 -3.53 10.73 -14.11
N SER A 204 -3.88 11.88 -13.55
CA SER A 204 -3.90 12.12 -12.11
C SER A 204 -5.17 12.83 -11.69
N GLY A 205 -5.54 12.77 -10.42
CA GLY A 205 -6.73 13.43 -9.91
C GLY A 205 -6.74 13.51 -8.39
N ALA A 206 -7.77 14.13 -7.82
CA ALA A 206 -7.92 14.21 -6.38
C ALA A 206 -9.39 14.20 -5.97
N LEU A 207 -9.62 13.62 -4.79
CA LEU A 207 -10.77 13.90 -3.95
C LEU A 207 -10.36 14.96 -2.92
N VAL A 208 -11.18 15.98 -2.70
CA VAL A 208 -10.85 17.11 -1.84
C VAL A 208 -11.93 17.32 -0.79
N TYR A 209 -11.49 17.37 0.47
CA TYR A 209 -12.34 17.57 1.64
C TYR A 209 -12.04 18.92 2.27
N ASN A 210 -13.07 19.76 2.40
CA ASN A 210 -13.01 21.06 3.05
C ASN A 210 -13.37 20.87 4.53
N LEU A 211 -12.34 20.83 5.38
CA LEU A 211 -12.47 20.47 6.78
C LEU A 211 -12.34 21.72 7.66
N ASN A 212 -13.33 21.95 8.50
CA ASN A 212 -13.26 22.89 9.61
C ASN A 212 -13.01 22.11 10.89
N ILE A 213 -11.75 21.98 11.28
CA ILE A 213 -11.32 21.16 12.41
C ILE A 213 -11.24 22.04 13.65
N ILE A 214 -11.89 21.62 14.72
CA ILE A 214 -11.68 22.16 16.07
C ILE A 214 -11.11 21.04 16.96
N PRO A 215 -10.34 21.35 18.01
CA PRO A 215 -9.67 20.34 18.82
C PRO A 215 -10.61 19.24 19.36
N GLU A 216 -11.85 19.62 19.67
CA GLU A 216 -12.87 18.75 20.27
C GLU A 216 -13.64 17.91 19.23
N ASN A 217 -13.51 18.23 17.93
CA ASN A 217 -14.25 17.57 16.85
C ASN A 217 -13.30 17.24 15.68
N PRO A 218 -12.53 16.15 15.79
CA PRO A 218 -11.67 15.70 14.71
C PRO A 218 -12.49 15.26 13.49
N ALA A 219 -11.94 15.49 12.30
CA ALA A 219 -12.53 14.98 11.08
C ALA A 219 -12.04 13.55 10.81
N LYS A 220 -12.90 12.74 10.19
CA LYS A 220 -12.60 11.36 9.83
C LYS A 220 -13.04 11.07 8.41
N ILE A 221 -12.14 10.45 7.64
CA ILE A 221 -12.39 10.00 6.28
C ILE A 221 -11.95 8.54 6.19
N GLU A 222 -12.74 7.71 5.53
CA GLU A 222 -12.45 6.32 5.27
C GLU A 222 -12.32 6.09 3.77
N LEU A 223 -11.30 5.35 3.37
CA LEU A 223 -11.08 4.88 2.00
C LEU A 223 -11.15 3.38 1.95
N LEU A 224 -11.69 2.85 0.86
CA LEU A 224 -11.68 1.41 0.57
C LEU A 224 -11.24 1.20 -0.88
N ALA A 225 -10.24 0.36 -1.07
CA ALA A 225 -9.68 0.04 -2.37
C ALA A 225 -9.73 -1.48 -2.59
N PRO A 226 -10.51 -2.00 -3.54
CA PRO A 226 -10.29 -3.36 -4.02
C PRO A 226 -8.89 -3.47 -4.62
N ILE A 227 -8.18 -4.56 -4.33
CA ILE A 227 -6.84 -4.79 -4.85
C ILE A 227 -6.92 -5.30 -6.30
N LEU A 228 -6.29 -4.58 -7.22
CA LEU A 228 -6.14 -4.96 -8.63
C LEU A 228 -7.44 -5.44 -9.33
N PRO A 229 -8.59 -4.73 -9.21
CA PRO A 229 -9.87 -5.19 -9.72
C PRO A 229 -9.80 -5.50 -11.22
N GLY A 230 -10.31 -6.67 -11.61
CA GLY A 230 -10.32 -7.15 -13.00
C GLY A 230 -8.94 -7.44 -13.61
N ARG A 231 -7.85 -7.35 -12.84
CA ARG A 231 -6.50 -7.73 -13.29
C ARG A 231 -6.15 -9.13 -12.78
N ARG A 232 -5.09 -9.72 -13.31
CA ARG A 232 -4.56 -11.01 -12.84
C ARG A 232 -3.39 -10.77 -11.90
N ALA A 233 -3.49 -11.31 -10.71
CA ALA A 233 -2.38 -11.33 -9.76
C ALA A 233 -1.44 -12.48 -10.13
N ALA A 234 -0.23 -12.13 -10.56
CA ALA A 234 0.76 -13.12 -10.99
C ALA A 234 1.46 -13.76 -9.78
N PRO A 235 1.59 -15.09 -9.73
CA PRO A 235 2.57 -15.75 -8.89
C PRO A 235 3.97 -15.54 -9.47
N HIS A 236 5.01 -15.86 -8.71
CA HIS A 236 6.38 -15.81 -9.21
C HIS A 236 6.61 -16.74 -10.41
N ASP A 237 7.39 -16.27 -11.38
CA ASP A 237 7.98 -17.06 -12.47
C ASP A 237 9.51 -16.92 -12.39
N TRP A 238 10.08 -17.53 -11.36
CA TRP A 238 11.52 -17.56 -11.15
C TRP A 238 12.21 -18.22 -12.35
N ASP A 239 13.17 -17.53 -12.95
CA ASP A 239 14.04 -18.17 -13.93
C ASP A 239 14.90 -19.27 -13.27
N ASP A 240 15.31 -20.28 -14.03
CA ASP A 240 16.19 -21.36 -13.53
C ASP A 240 17.66 -21.16 -13.95
N HIS A 241 18.01 -20.02 -14.56
CA HIS A 241 19.25 -19.88 -15.31
C HIS A 241 20.14 -18.72 -14.83
N SER A 242 19.56 -17.68 -14.25
CA SER A 242 20.34 -16.56 -13.71
C SER A 242 20.89 -16.93 -12.35
N TRP A 243 22.00 -16.28 -12.00
CA TRP A 243 22.72 -16.56 -10.77
C TRP A 243 21.93 -16.21 -9.49
N PHE A 244 20.88 -15.39 -9.61
CA PHE A 244 19.99 -14.97 -8.52
C PHE A 244 18.52 -15.32 -8.77
N ARG A 245 18.20 -16.07 -9.83
CA ARG A 245 16.85 -16.37 -10.33
C ARG A 245 15.93 -15.15 -10.32
N GLN A 246 15.99 -14.36 -11.39
CA GLN A 246 15.13 -13.21 -11.55
C GLN A 246 13.66 -13.66 -11.68
N ASP A 247 12.76 -12.94 -11.02
CA ASP A 247 11.33 -13.12 -11.27
C ASP A 247 10.99 -12.58 -12.66
N ARG A 248 10.43 -13.44 -13.51
CA ARG A 248 9.97 -13.11 -14.86
C ARG A 248 8.46 -12.92 -14.92
N ALA A 249 7.77 -12.90 -13.78
CA ALA A 249 6.34 -12.70 -13.73
C ALA A 249 5.96 -11.35 -14.38
N ASP A 250 5.13 -11.42 -15.42
CA ASP A 250 4.53 -10.22 -15.99
C ASP A 250 3.59 -9.58 -14.96
N LEU A 251 3.66 -8.25 -14.83
CA LEU A 251 2.72 -7.50 -14.01
C LEU A 251 1.37 -7.46 -14.71
N SER A 252 0.38 -8.17 -14.19
CA SER A 252 -0.96 -8.38 -14.80
C SER A 252 -0.91 -9.12 -16.16
N PRO A 253 -0.54 -10.41 -16.18
CA PRO A 253 -0.40 -11.18 -17.41
C PRO A 253 -1.74 -11.30 -18.15
N GLU A 254 -1.72 -11.15 -19.47
CA GLU A 254 -2.90 -11.40 -20.32
C GLU A 254 -3.21 -12.91 -20.43
N ASN A 255 -2.19 -13.75 -20.24
CA ASN A 255 -2.30 -15.19 -20.31
C ASN A 255 -3.09 -15.78 -19.11
N ARG A 256 -3.41 -17.08 -19.16
CA ARG A 256 -4.18 -17.75 -18.08
C ARG A 256 -3.41 -17.94 -16.77
N LYS A 257 -2.12 -17.60 -16.70
CA LYS A 257 -1.32 -17.73 -15.47
C LYS A 257 -1.73 -16.60 -14.52
N GLY A 258 -1.97 -16.91 -13.24
CA GLY A 258 -2.36 -15.94 -12.22
C GLY A 258 -3.83 -15.92 -11.83
N VAL A 259 -4.10 -15.34 -10.65
CA VAL A 259 -5.42 -15.30 -10.02
C VAL A 259 -6.16 -14.06 -10.48
N LYS A 260 -7.22 -14.25 -11.28
CA LYS A 260 -8.06 -13.12 -11.74
C LYS A 260 -8.83 -12.55 -10.55
N GLN A 261 -8.61 -11.26 -10.27
CA GLN A 261 -9.40 -10.53 -9.29
C GLN A 261 -10.74 -10.14 -9.92
N PRO A 262 -11.87 -10.42 -9.27
CA PRO A 262 -13.17 -9.93 -9.70
C PRO A 262 -13.19 -8.39 -9.83
N ILE A 263 -14.12 -7.88 -10.64
CA ILE A 263 -14.44 -6.45 -10.63
C ILE A 263 -15.60 -6.29 -9.65
N PRO A 264 -15.42 -5.63 -8.50
CA PRO A 264 -16.52 -5.44 -7.56
C PRO A 264 -17.54 -4.46 -8.15
N SER A 265 -18.80 -4.63 -7.76
CA SER A 265 -19.84 -3.66 -8.13
C SER A 265 -19.70 -2.38 -7.29
N ILE A 266 -20.16 -1.24 -7.81
CA ILE A 266 -20.19 0.03 -7.05
C ILE A 266 -21.00 -0.14 -5.74
N SER A 267 -22.10 -0.91 -5.78
CA SER A 267 -22.93 -1.21 -4.62
C SER A 267 -22.16 -2.01 -3.56
N GLU A 268 -21.41 -3.02 -3.99
CA GLU A 268 -20.52 -3.79 -3.10
C GLU A 268 -19.50 -2.87 -2.43
N CYS A 269 -18.80 -2.04 -3.19
CA CYS A 269 -17.79 -1.13 -2.64
C CYS A 269 -18.39 -0.11 -1.65
N ARG A 270 -19.64 0.34 -1.86
CA ARG A 270 -20.35 1.25 -0.94
C ARG A 270 -20.85 0.56 0.34
N SER A 271 -21.04 -0.76 0.31
CA SER A 271 -21.54 -1.53 1.46
C SER A 271 -20.47 -1.89 2.50
N LEU A 272 -19.20 -1.74 2.13
CA LEU A 272 -18.06 -2.03 2.99
C LEU A 272 -17.74 -0.81 3.88
N SER A 273 -17.09 -1.06 5.01
CA SER A 273 -16.61 -0.02 5.93
C SER A 273 -15.22 -0.37 6.45
N PHE A 274 -14.44 0.65 6.82
CA PHE A 274 -13.11 0.43 7.38
C PHE A 274 -13.18 -0.41 8.66
N ALA A 275 -14.15 -0.12 9.54
CA ALA A 275 -14.33 -0.86 10.79
C ALA A 275 -14.50 -2.37 10.57
N ARG A 276 -15.24 -2.77 9.52
CA ARG A 276 -15.44 -4.18 9.17
C ARG A 276 -14.16 -4.82 8.64
N LEU A 277 -13.44 -4.15 7.73
CA LEU A 277 -12.15 -4.64 7.22
C LEU A 277 -11.13 -4.78 8.34
N ARG A 278 -11.02 -3.75 9.18
CA ARG A 278 -10.10 -3.73 10.32
C ARG A 278 -10.37 -4.88 11.29
N ALA A 279 -11.63 -5.14 11.63
CA ALA A 279 -11.99 -6.23 12.52
C ALA A 279 -11.63 -7.61 11.95
N GLN A 280 -11.90 -7.83 10.66
CA GLN A 280 -11.56 -9.06 9.96
C GLN A 280 -10.04 -9.26 9.88
N SER A 281 -9.30 -8.26 9.38
CA SER A 281 -7.84 -8.28 9.30
C SER A 281 -7.19 -8.52 10.67
N HIS A 282 -7.69 -7.86 11.71
CA HIS A 282 -7.22 -8.08 13.08
C HIS A 282 -7.46 -9.53 13.55
N SER A 283 -8.62 -10.12 13.24
CA SER A 283 -8.89 -11.53 13.54
C SER A 283 -7.95 -12.48 12.79
N GLU A 284 -7.71 -12.21 11.50
CA GLU A 284 -6.79 -12.99 10.65
C GLU A 284 -5.36 -12.96 11.18
N TRP A 285 -4.85 -11.77 11.53
CA TRP A 285 -3.53 -11.64 12.12
C TRP A 285 -3.42 -12.26 13.51
N ARG A 286 -4.46 -12.11 14.33
CA ARG A 286 -4.53 -12.80 15.63
C ARG A 286 -4.49 -14.32 15.48
N GLN A 287 -5.18 -14.87 14.48
CA GLN A 287 -5.16 -16.30 14.19
C GLN A 287 -3.80 -16.73 13.62
N PHE A 288 -3.22 -15.92 12.72
CA PHE A 288 -1.95 -16.21 12.08
C PHE A 288 -0.78 -16.20 13.07
N CYS A 289 -0.65 -15.16 13.90
CA CYS A 289 0.48 -14.99 14.82
C CYS A 289 0.50 -15.98 16.00
N GLY A 290 -0.50 -16.87 16.07
CA GLY A 290 -0.59 -17.95 17.03
C GLY A 290 -0.98 -17.49 18.44
N SER A 291 -0.86 -18.41 19.40
CA SER A 291 -1.33 -18.22 20.77
C SER A 291 -0.26 -17.72 21.75
N SER A 292 1.03 -17.87 21.40
CA SER A 292 2.15 -17.49 22.27
C SER A 292 2.26 -15.97 22.42
N ARG A 293 2.19 -15.49 23.66
CA ARG A 293 2.34 -14.06 24.00
C ARG A 293 3.63 -13.83 24.76
N LEU A 294 4.45 -12.88 24.28
CA LEU A 294 5.61 -12.41 25.01
C LEU A 294 5.17 -11.38 26.06
N GLN A 295 5.52 -11.61 27.32
CA GLN A 295 5.44 -10.60 28.36
C GLN A 295 6.81 -9.94 28.52
N ALA A 296 6.88 -8.65 28.21
CA ALA A 296 8.08 -7.85 28.35
C ALA A 296 7.70 -6.48 28.95
N PRO A 297 8.62 -5.85 29.73
CA PRO A 297 8.41 -4.51 30.27
C PRO A 297 8.17 -3.47 29.18
N ASP A 298 8.95 -3.54 28.09
CA ASP A 298 8.78 -2.69 26.93
C ASP A 298 7.77 -3.31 25.95
N ILE A 299 6.76 -2.52 25.58
CA ILE A 299 5.71 -2.90 24.62
C ILE A 299 6.27 -3.21 23.23
N HIS A 300 7.38 -2.61 22.83
CA HIS A 300 7.97 -2.84 21.51
C HIS A 300 8.44 -4.29 21.33
N TRP A 301 8.95 -4.94 22.40
CA TRP A 301 9.28 -6.38 22.32
C TRP A 301 8.02 -7.23 22.13
N ARG A 302 6.90 -6.85 22.77
CA ARG A 302 5.62 -7.55 22.59
C ARG A 302 5.11 -7.39 21.17
N GLN A 303 5.15 -6.16 20.63
CA GLN A 303 4.78 -5.88 19.24
C GLN A 303 5.67 -6.64 18.25
N ALA A 304 6.99 -6.60 18.44
CA ALA A 304 7.95 -7.33 17.61
C ALA A 304 7.68 -8.84 17.60
N SER A 305 7.29 -9.42 18.74
CA SER A 305 6.96 -10.85 18.83
C SER A 305 5.78 -11.28 17.95
N ASN A 306 4.91 -10.35 17.53
CA ASN A 306 3.81 -10.59 16.61
C ASN A 306 4.11 -10.06 15.20
N ALA A 307 4.88 -8.98 15.08
CA ALA A 307 5.27 -8.40 13.79
C ALA A 307 6.21 -9.32 12.99
N ILE A 308 7.10 -10.06 13.66
CA ILE A 308 8.03 -11.01 13.04
C ILE A 308 7.29 -12.15 12.33
N PRO A 309 6.43 -12.94 13.00
CA PRO A 309 5.66 -13.98 12.30
C PRO A 309 4.73 -13.36 11.26
N ALA A 310 4.14 -12.19 11.51
CA ALA A 310 3.30 -11.54 10.51
C ALA A 310 4.09 -11.19 9.23
N HIS A 311 5.33 -10.69 9.34
CA HIS A 311 6.23 -10.50 8.20
C HIS A 311 6.54 -11.81 7.48
N ILE A 312 6.82 -12.89 8.21
CA ILE A 312 6.98 -14.22 7.62
C ILE A 312 5.72 -14.63 6.84
N GLY A 313 4.54 -14.32 7.37
CA GLY A 313 3.24 -14.50 6.70
C GLY A 313 3.14 -13.74 5.37
N MET A 314 3.76 -12.56 5.29
CA MET A 314 3.86 -11.78 4.05
C MET A 314 4.87 -12.37 3.08
N CYS A 315 5.89 -13.07 3.55
CA CYS A 315 6.82 -13.77 2.66
C CYS A 315 6.25 -15.05 2.05
N PHE A 316 5.05 -15.49 2.48
CA PHE A 316 4.35 -16.54 1.76
C PHE A 316 3.73 -16.00 0.45
N ASN A 317 3.88 -16.77 -0.62
CA ASN A 317 3.32 -16.49 -1.94
C ASN A 317 2.79 -17.80 -2.56
N ASP A 318 1.48 -18.04 -2.44
CA ASP A 318 0.81 -19.25 -2.95
C ASP A 318 1.50 -20.55 -2.51
N GLY A 319 1.80 -20.63 -1.21
CA GLY A 319 2.46 -21.75 -0.55
C GLY A 319 3.99 -21.72 -0.63
N GLU A 320 4.60 -20.89 -1.46
CA GLU A 320 6.05 -20.66 -1.45
C GLU A 320 6.42 -19.77 -0.26
N LEU A 321 7.46 -20.14 0.48
CA LEU A 321 8.00 -19.32 1.55
C LEU A 321 9.29 -18.65 1.06
N ASP A 322 9.15 -17.43 0.55
CA ASP A 322 10.25 -16.62 0.07
C ASP A 322 10.98 -15.90 1.21
N LEU A 323 12.09 -15.24 0.91
CA LEU A 323 12.86 -14.52 1.94
C LEU A 323 12.29 -13.14 2.23
N ALA A 324 11.78 -12.47 1.19
CA ALA A 324 11.21 -11.14 1.29
C ALA A 324 10.01 -11.02 0.36
N VAL A 325 9.14 -10.05 0.65
CA VAL A 325 8.03 -9.70 -0.23
C VAL A 325 8.58 -9.00 -1.47
N MET A 326 8.35 -9.61 -2.63
CA MET A 326 8.94 -9.27 -3.91
C MET A 326 10.46 -9.33 -3.90
N THR A 327 11.05 -9.81 -4.98
CA THR A 327 12.48 -9.71 -5.33
C THR A 327 13.48 -10.68 -4.70
N ILE A 328 13.21 -11.30 -3.55
CA ILE A 328 14.15 -12.27 -2.95
C ILE A 328 13.47 -13.63 -2.77
N ASN A 329 13.82 -14.54 -3.67
CA ASN A 329 13.36 -15.92 -3.63
C ASN A 329 13.81 -16.67 -2.37
N ARG A 330 13.24 -17.85 -2.20
CA ARG A 330 13.54 -18.78 -1.10
C ARG A 330 15.00 -19.27 -1.07
N PHE A 331 15.58 -19.26 0.12
CA PHE A 331 16.78 -20.02 0.48
C PHE A 331 16.41 -21.07 1.53
N THR A 332 16.76 -22.34 1.33
CA THR A 332 16.35 -23.43 2.25
C THR A 332 16.77 -23.15 3.70
N ARG A 333 18.00 -22.71 3.93
CA ARG A 333 18.49 -22.38 5.28
C ARG A 333 17.62 -21.32 5.95
N ASP A 334 17.38 -20.21 5.26
CA ASP A 334 16.64 -19.10 5.81
C ASP A 334 15.15 -19.44 6.00
N ALA A 335 14.58 -20.20 5.08
CA ALA A 335 13.23 -20.75 5.22
C ALA A 335 13.11 -21.67 6.46
N VAL A 336 14.15 -22.45 6.80
CA VAL A 336 14.16 -23.23 8.06
C VAL A 336 14.15 -22.33 9.29
N PHE A 337 14.87 -21.20 9.30
CA PHE A 337 14.77 -20.23 10.40
C PHE A 337 13.37 -19.62 10.51
N MET A 338 12.77 -19.26 9.38
CA MET A 338 11.39 -18.73 9.35
C MET A 338 10.38 -19.77 9.85
N VAL A 339 10.51 -21.04 9.44
CA VAL A 339 9.73 -22.17 9.96
C VAL A 339 9.91 -22.31 11.46
N HIS A 340 11.14 -22.22 11.97
CA HIS A 340 11.40 -22.29 13.40
C HIS A 340 10.70 -21.14 14.16
N CYS A 341 10.74 -19.92 13.64
CA CYS A 341 9.99 -18.79 14.20
C CYS A 341 8.48 -19.07 14.26
N LEU A 342 7.90 -19.62 13.19
CA LEU A 342 6.48 -20.01 13.14
C LEU A 342 6.16 -21.09 14.20
N GLN A 343 7.01 -22.11 14.34
CA GLN A 343 6.84 -23.15 15.36
C GLN A 343 6.89 -22.59 16.78
N MET A 344 7.84 -21.70 17.08
CA MET A 344 7.96 -21.03 18.39
C MET A 344 6.74 -20.19 18.74
N LYS A 345 6.04 -19.68 17.72
CA LYS A 345 4.77 -18.96 17.87
C LYS A 345 3.53 -19.86 17.90
N GLY A 346 3.70 -21.18 17.79
CA GLY A 346 2.59 -22.14 17.74
C GLY A 346 1.86 -22.19 16.40
N CYS A 347 2.47 -21.64 15.34
CA CYS A 347 1.90 -21.60 13.99
C CYS A 347 2.22 -22.91 13.24
N PHE A 348 1.85 -24.05 13.83
CA PHE A 348 2.27 -25.37 13.33
C PHE A 348 1.71 -25.71 11.95
N GLU A 349 0.49 -25.27 11.63
CA GLU A 349 -0.12 -25.47 10.31
C GLU A 349 0.72 -24.80 9.20
N TRP A 350 1.10 -23.54 9.41
CA TRP A 350 1.94 -22.78 8.48
C TRP A 350 3.35 -23.36 8.38
N SER A 351 3.91 -23.77 9.53
CA SER A 351 5.21 -24.45 9.58
C SER A 351 5.19 -25.73 8.74
N ARG A 352 4.13 -26.53 8.83
CA ARG A 352 3.99 -27.76 8.05
C ARG A 352 3.88 -27.49 6.56
N LYS A 353 3.09 -26.49 6.14
CA LYS A 353 2.99 -26.08 4.74
C LYS A 353 4.36 -25.71 4.17
N ALA A 354 5.10 -24.86 4.88
CA ALA A 354 6.44 -24.46 4.47
C ALA A 354 7.41 -25.64 4.40
N ILE A 355 7.45 -26.52 5.41
CA ILE A 355 8.29 -27.74 5.38
C ILE A 355 7.91 -28.62 4.19
N ALA A 356 6.62 -28.88 3.97
CA ALA A 356 6.16 -29.68 2.84
C ALA A 356 6.64 -29.09 1.52
N ARG A 357 6.58 -27.76 1.36
CA ARG A 357 7.05 -27.09 0.16
C ARG A 357 8.56 -27.12 -0.02
N ILE A 358 9.32 -26.98 1.07
CA ILE A 358 10.78 -27.13 1.06
C ILE A 358 11.17 -28.56 0.63
N LEU A 359 10.44 -29.58 1.06
CA LEU A 359 10.70 -30.98 0.70
C LEU A 359 10.25 -31.32 -0.73
N GLU A 360 9.13 -30.78 -1.20
CA GLU A 360 8.63 -30.99 -2.57
C GLU A 360 9.55 -30.33 -3.60
N LYS A 361 10.04 -29.13 -3.29
CA LYS A 361 10.93 -28.35 -4.12
C LYS A 361 12.14 -27.93 -3.31
N PRO A 362 13.14 -28.79 -3.07
CA PRO A 362 14.34 -28.36 -2.37
C PRO A 362 15.08 -27.33 -3.25
N PHE A 363 15.20 -26.09 -2.79
CA PHE A 363 15.91 -25.05 -3.54
C PHE A 363 16.88 -24.28 -2.66
N SER A 364 18.05 -24.02 -3.23
CA SER A 364 19.25 -23.70 -2.50
C SER A 364 19.81 -22.35 -2.98
N GLY A 365 18.92 -21.38 -3.23
CA GLY A 365 19.24 -19.95 -3.40
C GLY A 365 20.01 -19.53 -4.65
N ARG A 366 20.87 -20.40 -5.20
CA ARG A 366 21.76 -20.11 -6.33
C ARG A 366 22.08 -21.37 -7.13
N VAL A 367 22.43 -21.18 -8.40
CA VAL A 367 22.95 -22.24 -9.30
C VAL A 367 24.42 -22.59 -9.04
N LYS A 368 25.07 -21.95 -8.04
CA LYS A 368 26.47 -22.17 -7.67
C LYS A 368 26.57 -22.50 -6.18
N PRO A 369 27.61 -23.24 -5.76
CA PRO A 369 27.82 -23.53 -4.35
C PRO A 369 27.90 -22.24 -3.52
N GLU A 370 27.17 -22.20 -2.40
CA GLU A 370 27.29 -21.18 -1.37
C GLU A 370 27.70 -21.89 -0.08
N ALA A 371 28.65 -21.32 0.67
CA ALA A 371 29.30 -22.01 1.79
C ALA A 371 28.34 -22.37 2.95
N ASP A 372 27.17 -21.75 2.96
CA ASP A 372 26.12 -21.89 3.96
C ASP A 372 24.93 -22.74 3.48
N ASN A 373 25.09 -23.41 2.33
CA ASN A 373 24.07 -24.19 1.67
C ASN A 373 24.47 -25.68 1.70
N PRO A 374 23.60 -26.61 2.14
CA PRO A 374 23.92 -28.04 2.10
C PRO A 374 24.28 -28.43 0.66
N GLY A 375 25.52 -28.88 0.48
CA GLY A 375 26.27 -28.88 -0.79
C GLY A 375 25.79 -29.83 -1.89
N GLN A 376 24.54 -29.71 -2.33
CA GLN A 376 24.07 -30.22 -3.60
C GLN A 376 23.64 -29.04 -4.47
N VAL A 377 24.48 -28.74 -5.46
CA VAL A 377 24.09 -27.99 -6.65
C VAL A 377 23.50 -28.97 -7.65
#